data_AF-A0A7R8VJP4-F1
#
_entry.id   AF-A0A7R8VJP4-F1
#
_cell.length_a   1.000
_cell.length_b   1.000
_cell.length_c   1.000
_cell.angle_alpha   90.00
_cell.angle_beta   90.00
_cell.angle_gamma   90.00
#
_symmetry.space_group_name_H-M   'P 1'
#
loop_
_entity.id
_entity.type
_entity.pdbx_description
1 polymer ?
#
loop_
_entity_poly.entity_id
_entity_poly.type
_entity_poly.pdbx_seq_one_letter_code
_entity_poly.pdbx_strand_id
1 'polypeptide(L)'
;MMALFIDVPEDESQIFVKFFKFHKCYDLIPTSAKLVVFDTQLLVKKAFFALVYNGVRAAPLWDSSQQAFVGMLTITDFIKILQMYYTSPSVKMDELEEHKLDTWRNVLKKQVKPLVSISPDASLYDAIRTLIHNRIHRLPVIEPDTGNVLYILTHKRILRFLFLYVSMSTSKHP
;
A
#
# COMPACT_ATOMS: atom_id res chain seq x y z
N MET A 1 -55.43 10.50 5.52
CA MET A 1 -55.09 9.15 6.02
C MET A 1 -53.63 8.92 5.69
N MET A 2 -52.78 8.95 6.72
CA MET A 2 -51.32 8.89 6.64
C MET A 2 -50.85 7.64 5.90
N ALA A 3 -49.99 7.83 4.89
CA ALA A 3 -49.13 6.75 4.41
C ALA A 3 -48.06 6.52 5.48
N LEU A 4 -48.14 5.38 6.15
CA LEU A 4 -47.11 4.87 7.03
C LEU A 4 -45.84 4.65 6.20
N PHE A 5 -44.86 5.53 6.39
CA PHE A 5 -43.46 5.21 6.12
C PHE A 5 -43.10 4.04 7.05
N ILE A 6 -43.21 2.82 6.53
CA ILE A 6 -42.62 1.66 7.17
C ILE A 6 -41.13 1.78 6.90
N ASP A 7 -40.39 2.16 7.94
CA ASP A 7 -38.93 2.11 8.00
C ASP A 7 -38.46 0.75 7.50
N VAL A 8 -37.86 0.75 6.30
CA VAL A 8 -37.04 -0.38 5.87
C VAL A 8 -35.86 -0.41 6.84
N PRO A 9 -35.60 -1.53 7.55
CA PRO A 9 -34.47 -1.60 8.45
C PRO A 9 -33.21 -1.29 7.65
N GLU A 10 -32.51 -0.22 8.03
CA GLU A 10 -31.24 0.15 7.43
C GLU A 10 -30.32 -1.07 7.56
N ASP A 11 -30.05 -1.72 6.43
CA ASP A 11 -29.20 -2.90 6.35
C ASP A 11 -27.87 -2.57 7.01
N GLU A 12 -27.63 -3.11 8.21
CA GLU A 12 -26.42 -2.85 8.99
C GLU A 12 -25.15 -3.19 8.20
N SER A 13 -25.24 -4.08 7.20
CA SER A 13 -24.12 -4.38 6.31
C SER A 13 -23.72 -3.20 5.40
N GLN A 14 -24.64 -2.28 5.13
CA GLN A 14 -24.38 -1.08 4.34
C GLN A 14 -23.76 0.06 5.15
N ILE A 15 -23.77 0.02 6.48
CA ILE A 15 -23.22 1.11 7.29
C ILE A 15 -21.72 1.31 7.02
N PHE A 16 -20.96 0.21 6.93
CA PHE A 16 -19.54 0.25 6.61
C PHE A 16 -19.30 0.66 5.17
N VAL A 17 -20.17 0.24 4.24
CA VAL A 17 -20.08 0.65 2.83
C VAL A 17 -20.30 2.15 2.69
N LYS A 18 -21.35 2.70 3.31
CA LYS A 18 -21.64 4.13 3.35
C LYS A 18 -20.47 4.89 4.00
N PHE A 19 -19.97 4.41 5.14
CA PHE A 19 -18.84 4.99 5.85
C PHE A 19 -17.58 5.09 4.97
N PHE A 20 -17.18 4.00 4.31
CA PHE A 20 -15.98 3.98 3.48
C PHE A 20 -16.17 4.70 2.14
N LYS A 21 -17.40 4.85 1.65
CA LYS A 21 -17.69 5.69 0.48
C LYS A 21 -17.63 7.19 0.81
N PHE A 22 -17.98 7.58 2.03
CA PHE A 22 -17.97 8.97 2.46
C PHE A 22 -16.56 9.50 2.73
N HIS A 23 -15.67 8.68 3.30
CA HIS A 23 -14.31 9.08 3.63
C HIS A 23 -13.36 8.91 2.44
N LYS A 24 -12.45 9.87 2.30
CA LYS A 24 -11.42 9.92 1.27
C LYS A 24 -10.14 9.22 1.74
N CYS A 25 -9.29 8.84 0.79
CA CYS A 25 -7.94 8.33 1.06
C CYS A 25 -7.10 9.34 1.84
N TYR A 26 -7.28 10.63 1.55
CA TYR A 26 -6.63 11.73 2.25
C TYR A 26 -6.89 11.73 3.77
N ASP A 27 -8.08 11.33 4.21
CA ASP A 27 -8.47 11.33 5.63
C ASP A 27 -7.63 10.34 6.48
N LEU A 28 -6.96 9.38 5.84
CA LEU A 28 -6.06 8.43 6.51
C LEU A 28 -4.60 8.88 6.54
N ILE A 29 -4.24 9.92 5.79
CA ILE A 29 -2.88 10.44 5.75
C ILE A 29 -2.63 11.20 7.06
N PRO A 30 -1.64 10.81 7.87
CA PRO A 30 -1.34 11.54 9.09
C PRO A 30 -0.77 12.93 8.75
N THR A 31 -0.90 13.87 9.67
CA THR A 31 -0.34 15.24 9.54
C THR A 31 1.15 15.24 9.19
N SER A 32 1.90 14.23 9.64
CA SER A 32 3.29 14.00 9.25
C SER A 32 3.54 12.51 9.03
N ALA A 33 4.17 12.20 7.90
CA ALA A 33 4.61 10.85 7.56
C ALA A 33 6.03 10.88 6.98
N LYS A 34 6.77 9.81 7.25
CA LYS A 34 8.03 9.51 6.57
C LYS A 34 7.73 8.56 5.41
N LEU A 35 8.21 8.91 4.22
CA LEU A 35 8.20 8.04 3.05
C LEU A 35 9.64 7.68 2.66
N VAL A 36 9.86 6.41 2.33
CA VAL A 36 11.13 5.94 1.76
C VAL A 36 10.85 5.53 0.33
N VAL A 37 11.61 6.09 -0.62
CA VAL A 37 11.56 5.78 -2.05
C VAL A 37 12.94 5.29 -2.47
N PHE A 38 12.98 4.28 -3.35
CA PHE A 38 14.25 3.80 -3.91
C PHE A 38 14.30 4.03 -5.41
N ASP A 39 15.43 4.52 -5.88
CA ASP A 39 15.75 4.49 -7.30
C ASP A 39 15.99 3.03 -7.75
N THR A 40 15.50 2.67 -8.93
CA THR A 40 15.66 1.31 -9.49
C THR A 40 17.11 0.90 -9.73
N GLN A 41 18.06 1.85 -9.80
CA GLN A 41 19.48 1.58 -9.90
C GLN A 41 20.14 1.23 -8.56
N LEU A 42 19.43 1.35 -7.43
CA LEU A 42 19.92 0.96 -6.13
C LEU A 42 20.13 -0.56 -6.05
N LEU A 43 21.22 -0.97 -5.38
CA LEU A 43 21.49 -2.37 -5.09
C LEU A 43 20.43 -2.96 -4.16
N VAL A 44 19.99 -4.17 -4.46
CA VAL A 44 18.98 -4.92 -3.72
C VAL A 44 19.36 -5.07 -2.25
N LYS A 45 20.60 -5.45 -1.95
CA LYS A 45 21.14 -5.53 -0.58
C LYS A 45 21.01 -4.21 0.19
N LYS A 46 21.34 -3.08 -0.45
CA LYS A 46 21.23 -1.75 0.16
C LYS A 46 19.77 -1.35 0.41
N ALA A 47 18.88 -1.65 -0.53
CA ALA A 47 17.45 -1.42 -0.36
C ALA A 47 16.88 -2.17 0.85
N PHE A 48 17.30 -3.42 1.08
CA PHE A 48 16.89 -4.18 2.27
C PHE A 48 17.36 -3.56 3.57
N PHE A 49 18.65 -3.23 3.68
CA PHE A 49 19.16 -2.56 4.87
C PHE A 49 18.46 -1.24 5.12
N ALA A 50 18.17 -0.47 4.05
CA ALA A 50 17.41 0.76 4.17
C ALA A 50 15.98 0.53 4.67
N LEU A 51 15.27 -0.51 4.23
CA LEU A 51 13.94 -0.84 4.77
C LEU A 51 14.00 -1.14 6.28
N VAL A 52 14.97 -1.98 6.70
CA VAL A 52 15.18 -2.36 8.10
C VAL A 52 15.54 -1.14 8.96
N TYR A 53 16.54 -0.38 8.55
CA TYR A 53 17.02 0.81 9.26
C TYR A 53 15.91 1.86 9.42
N ASN A 54 15.09 2.05 8.39
CA ASN A 54 14.00 3.01 8.43
C ASN A 54 12.72 2.46 9.09
N GLY A 55 12.69 1.19 9.50
CA GLY A 55 11.52 0.56 10.11
C GLY A 55 10.31 0.44 9.19
N VAL A 56 10.53 0.42 7.87
CA VAL A 56 9.45 0.36 6.86
C VAL A 56 9.43 -1.00 6.18
N ARG A 57 8.23 -1.42 5.75
CA ARG A 57 8.01 -2.77 5.17
C ARG A 57 7.78 -2.74 3.66
N ALA A 58 7.80 -1.56 3.06
CA ALA A 58 7.69 -1.36 1.64
C ALA A 58 8.18 0.03 1.26
N ALA A 59 8.61 0.19 0.01
CA ALA A 59 9.01 1.46 -0.59
C ALA A 59 8.54 1.52 -2.05
N PRO A 60 8.06 2.67 -2.55
CA PRO A 60 7.88 2.89 -3.98
C PRO A 60 9.23 2.85 -4.70
N LEU A 61 9.18 2.41 -5.97
CA LEU A 61 10.33 2.35 -6.85
C LEU A 61 10.23 3.44 -7.91
N TRP A 62 11.23 4.30 -7.96
CA TRP A 62 11.38 5.36 -8.93
C TRP A 62 12.34 4.95 -10.05
N ASP A 63 11.91 5.07 -11.29
CA ASP A 63 12.77 4.92 -12.46
C ASP A 63 13.19 6.30 -12.96
N SER A 64 14.44 6.68 -12.71
CA SER A 64 14.99 7.95 -13.16
C SER A 64 15.09 8.10 -14.67
N SER A 65 15.10 7.02 -15.44
CA SER A 65 15.11 7.11 -16.91
C SER A 65 13.72 7.41 -17.45
N GLN A 66 12.69 6.79 -16.86
CA GLN A 66 11.28 7.01 -17.22
C GLN A 66 10.64 8.21 -16.51
N GLN A 67 11.32 8.78 -15.51
CA GLN A 67 10.79 9.82 -14.62
C GLN A 67 9.42 9.43 -14.04
N ALA A 68 9.31 8.18 -13.58
CA ALA A 68 8.04 7.63 -13.11
C ALA A 68 8.20 6.62 -11.97
N PHE A 69 7.16 6.51 -11.14
CA PHE A 69 7.03 5.40 -10.21
C PHE A 69 6.61 4.13 -10.97
N VAL A 70 7.46 3.09 -10.91
CA VAL A 70 7.27 1.86 -11.70
C VAL A 70 6.75 0.68 -10.88
N GLY A 71 6.72 0.80 -9.55
CA GLY A 71 6.15 -0.25 -8.69
C GLY A 71 6.47 -0.07 -7.23
N MET A 72 6.32 -1.16 -6.48
CA MET A 72 6.59 -1.24 -5.05
C MET A 72 7.61 -2.34 -4.80
N LEU A 73 8.55 -2.09 -3.89
CA LEU A 73 9.37 -3.12 -3.25
C LEU A 73 8.75 -3.45 -1.91
N THR A 74 8.48 -4.73 -1.66
CA THR A 74 7.84 -5.23 -0.44
C THR A 74 8.62 -6.39 0.17
N ILE A 75 8.24 -6.79 1.39
CA ILE A 75 8.76 -8.02 2.03
C ILE A 75 8.52 -9.25 1.16
N THR A 76 7.41 -9.32 0.41
CA THR A 76 7.13 -10.46 -0.48
C THR A 76 8.15 -10.56 -1.61
N ASP A 77 8.58 -9.43 -2.16
CA ASP A 77 9.64 -9.42 -3.17
C ASP A 77 10.95 -9.92 -2.56
N PHE A 78 11.27 -9.51 -1.33
CA PHE A 78 12.44 -10.03 -0.62
C PHE A 78 12.41 -11.54 -0.42
N ILE A 79 11.28 -12.10 0.01
CA ILE A 79 11.13 -13.56 0.17
C ILE A 79 11.39 -14.27 -1.16
N LYS A 80 10.82 -13.75 -2.26
CA LYS A 80 11.04 -14.31 -3.61
C LYS A 80 12.50 -14.23 -4.05
N ILE A 81 13.18 -13.12 -3.73
CA ILE A 81 14.61 -12.94 -4.00
C ILE A 81 15.42 -14.01 -3.28
N LEU A 82 15.21 -14.15 -1.98
CA LEU A 82 15.90 -15.16 -1.18
C LEU A 82 15.62 -16.57 -1.71
N GLN A 83 14.36 -16.90 -2.01
CA GLN A 83 14.00 -18.21 -2.56
C GLN A 83 14.67 -18.52 -3.90
N MET A 84 14.94 -17.49 -4.71
CA MET A 84 15.55 -17.67 -6.03
C MET A 84 17.06 -17.90 -5.97
N TYR A 85 17.76 -17.17 -5.09
CA TYR A 85 19.22 -17.24 -4.97
C TYR A 85 19.70 -18.22 -3.88
N TYR A 86 18.80 -18.66 -2.98
CA TYR A 86 19.14 -19.66 -1.98
C TYR A 86 19.28 -21.04 -2.62
N THR A 87 20.51 -21.56 -2.59
CA THR A 87 20.81 -22.92 -3.03
C THR A 87 21.01 -23.88 -1.85
N SER A 88 21.90 -23.54 -0.92
CA SER A 88 22.17 -24.33 0.28
C SER A 88 22.69 -23.45 1.44
N PRO A 89 22.67 -23.94 2.69
CA PRO A 89 23.19 -23.18 3.83
C PRO A 89 24.69 -22.86 3.74
N SER A 90 25.46 -23.62 2.95
CA SER A 90 26.92 -23.49 2.85
C SER A 90 27.38 -22.54 1.75
N VAL A 91 26.48 -22.12 0.86
CA VAL A 91 26.79 -21.24 -0.28
C VAL A 91 26.32 -19.81 0.05
N LYS A 92 27.23 -18.84 -0.05
CA LYS A 92 26.89 -17.43 0.10
C LYS A 92 26.14 -16.93 -1.13
N MET A 93 25.18 -16.03 -0.93
CA MET A 93 24.43 -15.38 -2.01
C MET A 93 25.18 -14.15 -2.54
N ASP A 94 26.45 -14.29 -2.92
CA ASP A 94 27.27 -13.13 -3.30
C ASP A 94 26.70 -12.41 -4.54
N GLU A 95 26.10 -13.15 -5.47
CA GLU A 95 25.40 -12.60 -6.64
C GLU A 95 24.27 -11.63 -6.26
N LEU A 96 23.56 -11.89 -5.15
CA LEU A 96 22.47 -11.03 -4.69
C LEU A 96 22.98 -9.63 -4.28
N GLU A 97 24.24 -9.54 -3.85
CA GLU A 97 24.81 -8.29 -3.35
C GLU A 97 25.04 -7.27 -4.45
N GLU A 98 25.31 -7.73 -5.68
CA GLU A 98 25.64 -6.89 -6.83
C GLU A 98 24.42 -6.56 -7.71
N HIS A 99 23.30 -7.27 -7.53
CA HIS A 99 22.09 -7.02 -8.32
C HIS A 99 21.41 -5.69 -7.94
N LYS A 100 20.97 -4.97 -8.98
CA LYS A 100 20.12 -3.78 -8.87
C LYS A 100 18.64 -4.15 -8.80
N LEU A 101 17.83 -3.25 -8.25
CA LEU A 101 16.37 -3.41 -8.20
C LEU A 101 15.76 -3.55 -9.59
N ASP A 102 16.29 -2.85 -10.59
CA ASP A 102 15.84 -2.98 -11.98
C ASP A 102 16.08 -4.39 -12.54
N THR A 103 17.29 -4.94 -12.35
CA THR A 103 17.60 -6.32 -12.79
C THR A 103 16.66 -7.33 -12.15
N TRP A 104 16.36 -7.17 -10.86
CA TRP A 104 15.39 -8.01 -10.17
C TRP A 104 13.97 -7.92 -10.77
N ARG A 105 13.50 -6.70 -11.04
CA ARG A 105 12.19 -6.51 -11.70
C ARG A 105 12.15 -7.18 -13.06
N ASN A 106 13.27 -7.13 -13.79
CA ASN A 106 13.39 -7.77 -15.09
C ASN A 106 13.30 -9.30 -14.99
N VAL A 107 13.96 -9.91 -14.00
CA VAL A 107 13.86 -11.35 -13.70
C VAL A 107 12.43 -11.76 -13.34
N LEU A 108 11.73 -10.90 -12.58
CA LEU A 108 10.34 -11.12 -12.22
C LEU A 108 9.31 -10.65 -13.28
N LYS A 109 9.68 -10.25 -14.51
CA LYS A 109 8.75 -9.64 -15.49
C LYS A 109 7.41 -10.35 -15.67
N LYS A 110 7.38 -11.68 -15.58
CA LYS A 110 6.12 -12.47 -15.69
C LYS A 110 5.19 -12.33 -14.46
N GLN A 111 5.69 -11.77 -13.36
CA GLN A 111 5.02 -11.64 -12.06
C GLN A 111 4.90 -10.19 -11.57
N VAL A 112 5.67 -9.25 -12.14
CA VAL A 112 5.59 -7.83 -11.76
C VAL A 112 4.34 -7.22 -12.38
N LYS A 113 3.35 -6.93 -11.54
CA LYS A 113 2.19 -6.14 -11.96
C LYS A 113 2.62 -4.67 -12.13
N PRO A 114 2.03 -3.94 -13.08
CA PRO A 114 2.15 -2.48 -13.13
C PRO A 114 1.86 -1.85 -11.77
N LEU A 115 2.43 -0.67 -11.51
CA LEU A 115 2.12 0.08 -10.31
C LEU A 115 0.61 0.34 -10.24
N VAL A 116 -0.01 -0.08 -9.14
CA VAL A 116 -1.38 0.27 -8.79
C VAL A 116 -1.32 1.35 -7.72
N SER A 117 -1.91 2.50 -8.00
CA SER A 117 -1.99 3.66 -7.10
C SER A 117 -3.44 4.13 -6.97
N ILE A 118 -3.67 5.09 -6.07
CA ILE A 118 -4.97 5.73 -5.89
C ILE A 118 -4.82 7.23 -5.63
N SER A 119 -5.78 8.02 -6.08
CA SER A 119 -5.84 9.46 -5.80
C SER A 119 -6.18 9.72 -4.31
N PRO A 120 -5.64 10.78 -3.68
CA PRO A 120 -6.05 11.19 -2.34
C PRO A 120 -7.55 11.50 -2.24
N ASP A 121 -8.19 11.92 -3.33
CA ASP A 121 -9.62 12.25 -3.37
C ASP A 121 -10.54 11.04 -3.54
N ALA A 122 -10.00 9.86 -3.89
CA ALA A 122 -10.79 8.66 -4.03
C ALA A 122 -11.30 8.17 -2.67
N SER A 123 -12.42 7.46 -2.67
CA SER A 123 -12.99 6.93 -1.44
C SER A 123 -12.15 5.79 -0.84
N LEU A 124 -12.26 5.59 0.48
CA LEU A 124 -11.67 4.42 1.13
C LEU A 124 -12.30 3.12 0.64
N TYR A 125 -13.55 3.16 0.18
CA TYR A 125 -14.20 2.02 -0.46
C TYR A 125 -13.44 1.60 -1.73
N ASP A 126 -13.08 2.57 -2.58
CA ASP A 126 -12.28 2.31 -3.79
C ASP A 126 -10.88 1.82 -3.43
N ALA A 127 -10.27 2.34 -2.36
CA ALA A 127 -8.98 1.86 -1.87
C ALA A 127 -9.04 0.38 -1.43
N ILE A 128 -10.07 0.02 -0.66
CA ILE A 128 -10.30 -1.36 -0.19
C ILE A 128 -10.51 -2.28 -1.40
N ARG A 129 -11.39 -1.91 -2.34
CA ARG A 129 -11.61 -2.69 -3.56
C ARG A 129 -10.31 -2.86 -4.35
N THR A 130 -9.53 -1.80 -4.48
CA THR A 130 -8.25 -1.82 -5.21
C THR A 130 -7.25 -2.76 -4.56
N LEU A 131 -7.11 -2.72 -3.23
CA LEU A 131 -6.26 -3.65 -2.46
C LEU A 131 -6.68 -5.12 -2.67
N ILE A 132 -7.99 -5.42 -2.59
CA ILE A 132 -8.53 -6.78 -2.70
C ILE A 132 -8.42 -7.30 -4.13
N HIS A 133 -8.91 -6.56 -5.13
CA HIS A 133 -8.91 -6.99 -6.53
C HIS A 133 -7.49 -7.23 -7.05
N ASN A 134 -6.55 -6.33 -6.72
CA ASN A 134 -5.16 -6.47 -7.16
C ASN A 134 -4.36 -7.46 -6.32
N ARG A 135 -4.92 -7.92 -5.18
CA ARG A 135 -4.27 -8.80 -4.19
C ARG A 135 -2.96 -8.19 -3.67
N ILE A 136 -3.01 -6.92 -3.30
CA ILE A 136 -1.86 -6.16 -2.79
C ILE A 136 -2.11 -5.66 -1.38
N HIS A 137 -1.05 -5.52 -0.58
CA HIS A 137 -1.16 -5.09 0.82
C HIS A 137 -0.72 -3.64 1.06
N ARG A 138 -0.21 -2.97 0.02
CA ARG A 138 0.36 -1.63 0.04
C ARG A 138 -0.17 -0.90 -1.19
N LEU A 139 -0.94 0.15 -0.97
CA LEU A 139 -1.52 0.96 -2.03
C LEU A 139 -0.98 2.39 -1.89
N PRO A 140 -0.04 2.83 -2.73
CA PRO A 140 0.44 4.20 -2.70
C PRO A 140 -0.67 5.17 -3.10
N VAL A 141 -0.80 6.24 -2.32
CA VAL A 141 -1.63 7.40 -2.61
C VAL A 141 -0.76 8.40 -3.36
N ILE A 142 -1.13 8.72 -4.60
CA ILE A 142 -0.36 9.59 -5.49
C ILE A 142 -1.22 10.79 -5.87
N GLU A 143 -0.67 11.99 -5.68
CA GLU A 143 -1.30 13.23 -6.13
C GLU A 143 -1.24 13.32 -7.65
N PRO A 144 -2.39 13.41 -8.36
CA PRO A 144 -2.40 13.37 -9.82
C PRO A 144 -1.66 14.53 -10.48
N ASP A 145 -1.72 15.73 -9.88
CA ASP A 145 -1.17 16.95 -10.48
C ASP A 145 0.35 17.00 -10.41
N THR A 146 0.94 16.54 -9.29
CA THR A 146 2.39 16.60 -9.06
C THR A 146 3.09 15.27 -9.28
N GLY A 147 2.36 14.14 -9.26
CA GLY A 147 2.93 12.80 -9.25
C GLY A 147 3.57 12.40 -7.91
N ASN A 148 3.45 13.22 -6.87
CA ASN A 148 4.04 12.95 -5.57
C ASN A 148 3.32 11.79 -4.86
N VAL A 149 4.11 10.87 -4.28
CA VAL A 149 3.57 9.85 -3.38
C VAL A 149 3.38 10.49 -2.00
N LEU A 150 2.12 10.60 -1.57
CA LEU A 150 1.76 11.24 -0.31
C LEU A 150 1.80 10.25 0.86
N TYR A 151 1.33 9.02 0.62
CA TYR A 151 1.21 8.01 1.67
C TYR A 151 1.14 6.59 1.09
N ILE A 152 1.26 5.57 1.95
CA ILE A 152 1.02 4.17 1.57
C ILE A 152 -0.09 3.60 2.45
N LEU A 153 -1.26 3.41 1.84
CA LEU A 153 -2.41 2.79 2.49
C LEU A 153 -2.18 1.29 2.70
N THR A 154 -2.71 0.79 3.82
CA THR A 154 -2.66 -0.62 4.18
C THR A 154 -3.98 -1.04 4.83
N HIS A 155 -4.35 -2.31 4.71
CA HIS A 155 -5.49 -2.90 5.42
C HIS A 155 -5.49 -2.55 6.92
N LYS A 156 -4.32 -2.65 7.58
CA LYS A 156 -4.18 -2.34 9.01
C LYS A 156 -4.57 -0.90 9.34
N ARG A 157 -4.20 0.07 8.50
CA ARG A 157 -4.51 1.49 8.72
C ARG A 157 -5.98 1.78 8.50
N ILE A 158 -6.58 1.17 7.46
CA ILE A 158 -8.02 1.30 7.17
C ILE A 158 -8.86 0.71 8.32
N LEU A 159 -8.53 -0.49 8.79
CA LEU A 159 -9.22 -1.10 9.93
C LEU A 159 -9.03 -0.31 11.23
N ARG A 160 -7.83 0.24 11.46
CA ARG A 160 -7.59 1.12 12.62
C ARG A 160 -8.42 2.40 12.55
N PHE A 161 -8.56 3.00 11.36
CA PHE A 161 -9.38 4.18 11.16
C PHE A 161 -10.85 3.90 11.49
N LEU A 162 -11.39 2.78 10.97
CA LEU A 162 -12.74 2.33 11.31
C LEU A 162 -12.91 2.13 12.83
N PHE A 163 -11.98 1.42 13.47
CA PHE A 163 -12.04 1.16 14.91
C PHE A 163 -12.08 2.45 15.73
N LEU A 164 -11.20 3.41 15.46
CA LEU A 164 -11.17 4.67 16.18
C LEU A 164 -12.49 5.45 16.01
N TYR A 165 -13.07 5.44 14.82
CA TYR A 165 -14.34 6.11 14.57
C TYR A 165 -15.49 5.50 15.38
N VAL A 166 -15.58 4.16 15.39
CA VAL A 166 -16.58 3.43 16.18
C VAL A 166 -16.39 3.70 17.68
N SER A 167 -15.15 3.60 18.19
CA SER A 167 -14.87 3.85 19.62
C SER A 167 -15.18 5.28 20.06
N MET A 168 -14.98 6.28 19.20
CA MET A 168 -15.33 7.67 19.51
C MET A 168 -16.85 7.90 19.50
N SER A 169 -17.60 7.16 18.68
CA SER A 169 -19.06 7.23 18.68
C SER A 169 -19.71 6.60 19.93
N THR A 170 -19.12 5.54 20.48
CA THR A 170 -19.64 4.86 21.68
C THR A 170 -19.38 5.63 22.98
N SER A 171 -18.43 6.57 22.99
CA SER A 171 -18.12 7.41 24.17
C SER A 171 -19.11 8.57 24.38
N LYS A 172 -20.07 8.78 23.47
CA LYS A 172 -21.02 9.90 23.51
C LYS A 172 -22.39 9.58 24.11
N HIS A 173 -22.60 8.39 24.65
CA HIS A 173 -23.81 8.06 25.42
C HIS A 173 -23.48 7.93 26.91
N PRO A 174 -23.92 8.88 27.77
CA PRO A 174 -23.94 8.71 29.22
C PRO A 174 -24.98 7.68 29.66
#